data_AF-E9J6E9-F1
#
_entry.id   AF-E9J6E9-F1
#
_cell.length_a   1.000
_cell.length_b   1.000
_cell.length_c   1.000
_cell.angle_alpha   90.00
_cell.angle_beta   90.00
_cell.angle_gamma   90.00
#
_symmetry.space_group_name_H-M   'P 1'
#
loop_
_entity.id
_entity.type
_entity.pdbx_description
1 polymer ?
#
loop_
_entity_poly.entity_id
_entity_poly.type
_entity_poly.pdbx_seq_one_letter_code
_entity_poly.pdbx_strand_id
1 'polypeptide(L)' 'VRRWRENGKIIVIFTENVTTLSGTQHLIEESNRLAPIEGIFNLAAVLRDALIENLEEADFKTVILPKINVTRNLDA' A
#
# COMPACT_ATOMS: atom_id res chain seq x y z
N VAL A 1 -14.60 -8.96 -4.62
CA VAL A 1 -14.38 -9.70 -3.35
C VAL A 1 -15.38 -10.83 -3.12
N ARG A 2 -16.69 -10.57 -3.02
CA ARG A 2 -17.72 -11.61 -2.73
C ARG A 2 -17.61 -12.85 -3.62
N ARG A 3 -17.64 -12.66 -4.95
CA ARG A 3 -17.49 -13.76 -5.94
C ARG A 3 -16.22 -14.60 -5.76
N TRP A 4 -15.09 -13.99 -5.37
CA TRP A 4 -13.85 -14.72 -5.13
C TRP A 4 -13.93 -15.60 -3.88
N ARG A 5 -14.56 -15.08 -2.82
CA ARG A 5 -14.82 -15.85 -1.60
C ARG A 5 -15.78 -17.02 -1.86
N GLU A 6 -16.85 -16.79 -2.63
CA GLU A 6 -17.78 -17.85 -3.07
C GLU A 6 -17.07 -18.94 -3.90
N ASN A 7 -16.04 -18.56 -4.66
CA ASN A 7 -15.17 -19.50 -5.38
C ASN A 7 -14.04 -20.12 -4.52
N GLY A 8 -14.14 -20.03 -3.19
CA GLY A 8 -13.21 -20.66 -2.25
C GLY A 8 -11.86 -19.96 -2.10
N LYS A 9 -11.70 -18.70 -2.54
CA LYS A 9 -10.46 -17.92 -2.34
C LYS A 9 -10.51 -17.17 -1.01
N ILE A 10 -9.42 -17.24 -0.24
CA ILE A 10 -9.25 -16.45 0.98
C ILE A 10 -8.92 -15.01 0.56
N ILE A 11 -9.77 -14.06 0.94
CA ILE A 11 -9.58 -12.63 0.63
C ILE A 11 -9.76 -11.83 1.92
N VAL A 12 -8.70 -11.18 2.38
CA VAL A 12 -8.70 -10.24 3.51
C VAL A 12 -8.61 -8.82 2.98
N ILE A 13 -9.40 -7.91 3.56
CA ILE A 13 -9.34 -6.48 3.27
C ILE A 13 -8.69 -5.82 4.48
N PHE A 14 -7.51 -5.25 4.28
CA PHE A 14 -6.75 -4.52 5.29
C PHE A 14 -6.78 -3.04 4.93
N THR A 15 -7.21 -2.18 5.86
CA THR A 15 -7.47 -0.75 5.58
C THR A 15 -6.58 0.20 6.36
N GLU A 16 -5.62 -0.31 7.13
CA GLU A 16 -4.72 0.56 7.88
C GLU A 16 -3.74 1.28 6.96
N ASN A 17 -3.21 2.40 7.45
CA ASN A 17 -2.28 3.21 6.71
C ASN A 17 -0.89 2.55 6.64
N VAL A 18 -0.52 2.08 5.45
CA VAL A 18 0.78 1.46 5.18
C VAL A 18 1.87 2.47 4.77
N THR A 19 1.60 3.78 4.75
CA THR A 19 2.64 4.78 4.48
C THR A 19 3.63 4.93 5.64
N THR A 20 3.33 4.36 6.81
CA THR A 20 4.22 4.30 7.98
C THR A 20 4.87 2.92 8.07
N LEU A 21 6.05 2.88 8.72
CA LEU A 21 6.76 1.62 8.93
C LEU A 21 5.93 0.64 9.78
N SER A 22 5.36 1.12 10.89
CA SER A 22 4.53 0.28 11.78
C SER A 22 3.29 -0.28 11.09
N GLY A 23 2.61 0.52 10.25
CA GLY A 23 1.45 0.04 9.49
C GLY A 23 1.84 -1.00 8.45
N THR A 24 3.04 -0.87 7.85
CA THR A 24 3.56 -1.88 6.91
C THR A 24 3.93 -3.17 7.64
N GLN A 25 4.60 -3.09 8.79
CA GLN A 25 4.93 -4.26 9.62
C GLN A 25 3.66 -5.02 10.03
N HIS A 26 2.62 -4.30 10.44
CA HIS A 26 1.33 -4.93 10.77
C HIS A 26 0.68 -5.62 9.57
N LEU A 27 0.74 -5.01 8.36
CA LEU A 27 0.29 -5.67 7.13
C LEU A 27 1.04 -6.99 6.88
N ILE A 28 2.36 -7.01 7.06
CA ILE A 28 3.20 -8.18 6.86
C ILE A 28 2.88 -9.26 7.91
N GLU A 29 2.71 -8.88 9.18
CA GLU A 29 2.33 -9.80 10.26
C GLU A 29 0.98 -10.46 9.99
N GLU A 30 -0.06 -9.68 9.65
CA GLU A 30 -1.39 -10.21 9.34
C GLU A 30 -1.38 -11.11 8.09
N SER A 31 -0.58 -10.76 7.08
CA SER A 31 -0.45 -11.57 5.87
C SER A 31 0.22 -12.91 6.17
N ASN A 32 1.30 -12.93 6.96
CA ASN A 32 2.01 -14.15 7.35
C ASN A 32 1.18 -15.07 8.26
N ARG A 33 0.18 -14.55 8.99
CA ARG A 33 -0.80 -15.38 9.72
C ARG A 33 -1.68 -16.22 8.80
N LEU A 34 -1.84 -15.83 7.54
CA LEU A 34 -2.62 -16.58 6.54
C LEU A 34 -1.74 -17.62 5.83
N ALA A 35 -0.58 -17.20 5.34
CA ALA A 35 0.42 -18.03 4.66
C ALA A 35 1.73 -17.25 4.48
N PRO A 36 2.87 -17.91 4.22
CA PRO A 36 4.10 -17.24 3.82
C PRO A 36 3.88 -16.33 2.61
N ILE A 37 4.44 -15.12 2.66
CA ILE A 37 4.35 -14.15 1.57
C ILE A 37 5.34 -14.52 0.47
N GLU A 38 4.83 -14.76 -0.74
CA GLU A 38 5.67 -15.04 -1.93
C GLU A 38 5.69 -13.90 -2.96
N GLY A 39 4.86 -12.88 -2.78
CA GLY A 39 4.78 -11.77 -3.71
C GLY A 39 4.06 -10.58 -3.13
N ILE A 40 4.58 -9.40 -3.44
CA ILE A 40 4.02 -8.11 -3.02
C ILE A 40 3.83 -7.25 -4.27
N PHE A 41 2.65 -6.66 -4.41
CA PHE A 41 2.31 -5.79 -5.53
C PHE A 41 1.84 -4.43 -4.99
N ASN A 42 2.69 -3.41 -5.07
CA ASN A 42 2.33 -2.05 -4.63
C ASN A 42 1.56 -1.27 -5.72
N LEU A 43 0.24 -1.40 -5.70
CA LEU A 43 -0.67 -0.70 -6.63
C LEU A 43 -1.14 0.66 -6.09
N ALA A 44 -0.77 1.06 -4.87
CA ALA A 44 -1.24 2.31 -4.28
C ALA A 44 -0.72 3.53 -5.06
N ALA A 45 -1.59 4.52 -5.26
CA ALA A 45 -1.23 5.78 -5.91
C ALA A 45 -2.16 6.91 -5.46
N VAL A 46 -1.60 8.11 -5.37
CA VAL A 46 -2.33 9.37 -5.27
C VAL A 46 -1.74 10.28 -6.35
N LEU A 47 -2.59 10.99 -7.07
CA LEU A 47 -2.18 11.90 -8.14
C LEU A 47 -2.39 13.35 -7.69
N ARG A 48 -1.45 14.20 -8.09
CA ARG A 48 -1.44 15.67 -7.92
C ARG A 48 -0.86 16.26 -9.19
N ASP A 49 -1.61 16.10 -10.26
CA ASP A 49 -1.15 16.46 -11.59
C ASP A 49 -1.32 17.97 -11.79
N ALA A 50 -0.21 18.66 -12.05
CA ALA A 50 -0.20 20.06 -12.45
C ALA A 50 1.10 20.37 -13.22
N LEU A 51 1.13 21.51 -13.89
CA LEU A 51 2.39 22.07 -14.39
C LEU A 51 3.31 22.39 -13.20
N ILE A 52 4.63 22.37 -13.42
CA ILE A 52 5.62 22.55 -12.34
C ILE A 52 5.41 23.87 -11.60
N GLU A 53 5.05 24.96 -12.30
CA GLU A 53 4.79 26.25 -11.67
C GLU A 53 3.56 26.29 -10.74
N ASN A 54 2.69 25.28 -10.83
CA ASN A 54 1.45 25.18 -10.06
C ASN A 54 1.53 24.10 -8.96
N LEU A 55 2.68 23.46 -8.78
CA LEU A 55 2.89 22.46 -7.73
C LEU A 55 3.46 23.09 -6.46
N GLU A 56 3.01 22.60 -5.32
CA GLU A 56 3.56 22.92 -4.00
C GLU A 56 4.34 21.73 -3.43
N GLU A 57 5.21 21.96 -2.45
CA GLU A 57 5.94 20.89 -1.75
C GLU A 57 4.99 19.81 -1.18
N ALA A 58 3.79 20.22 -0.75
CA ALA A 58 2.77 19.32 -0.24
C ALA A 58 2.26 18.32 -1.30
N ASP A 59 2.22 18.70 -2.57
CA ASP A 59 1.82 17.81 -3.66
C ASP A 59 2.83 16.69 -3.85
N PHE A 60 4.12 17.03 -3.86
CA PHE A 60 5.20 16.05 -3.92
C PHE A 60 5.15 15.11 -2.73
N LYS A 61 5.04 15.63 -1.49
CA LYS A 61 4.90 14.79 -0.29
C LYS A 61 3.73 13.83 -0.42
N THR A 62 2.59 14.30 -0.92
CA THR A 62 1.37 13.50 -1.09
C THR A 62 1.57 12.33 -2.06
N VAL A 63 2.18 12.55 -3.22
CA VAL A 63 2.36 11.48 -4.23
C VAL A 63 3.51 10.52 -3.88
N ILE A 64 4.49 10.97 -3.10
CA ILE A 64 5.61 10.17 -2.60
C ILE A 64 5.13 9.09 -1.61
N LEU A 65 4.16 9.40 -0.75
CA LEU A 65 3.68 8.50 0.30
C LEU A 65 3.34 7.08 -0.20
N PRO A 66 2.41 6.88 -1.17
CA PRO A 66 1.98 5.54 -1.57
C PRO A 66 3.00 4.76 -2.41
N LYS A 67 3.96 5.45 -3.04
CA LYS A 67 4.88 4.85 -4.02
C LYS A 67 6.30 4.70 -3.48
N ILE A 68 6.84 5.72 -2.83
CA ILE A 68 8.20 5.70 -2.29
C ILE A 68 8.19 5.19 -0.86
N ASN A 69 7.42 5.82 0.03
CA ASN A 69 7.48 5.44 1.45
C ASN A 69 6.99 4.01 1.67
N VAL A 70 5.86 3.63 1.06
CA VAL A 70 5.36 2.25 1.15
C VAL A 70 6.39 1.26 0.61
N THR A 71 6.96 1.49 -0.57
CA THR A 71 7.95 0.55 -1.16
C THR A 71 9.20 0.44 -0.28
N ARG A 72 9.68 1.55 0.28
CA ARG A 72 10.79 1.52 1.24
C ARG A 72 10.43 0.76 2.52
N ASN A 73 9.21 0.91 3.04
CA ASN A 73 8.78 0.17 4.23
C ASN A 73 8.61 -1.33 3.95
N LEU A 74 8.24 -1.71 2.73
CA LEU A 74 8.10 -3.12 2.31
C LEU A 74 9.45 -3.83 2.09
N ASP A 75 10.51 -3.06 1.85
CA ASP A 75 11.88 -3.56 1.66
C ASP A 75 12.66 -3.73 2.97
N ALA A 76 12.26 -3.01 4.03
CA ALA A 76 12.91 -2.97 5.33
C ALA A 76 12.66 -4.23 6.16
#